data_AF-A0A0B2SV54-F1
#
_entry.id   AF-A0A0B2SV54-F1
#
_cell.length_a   1.000
_cell.length_b   1.000
_cell.length_c   1.000
_cell.angle_alpha   90.00
_cell.angle_beta   90.00
_cell.angle_gamma   90.00
#
_symmetry.space_group_name_H-M   'P 1'
#
loop_
_entity.id
_entity.type
_entity.pdbx_description
1 polymer ?
#
loop_
_entity_poly.entity_id
_entity_poly.type
_entity_poly.pdbx_seq_one_letter_code
_entity_poly.pdbx_strand_id
1 'polypeptide(L)'
;MHIIAIGLFGLKKLPLASILILPLPILTLLFNEYCQKRFFPIFKNYSAECLIKKDRADQNEHNMSEFYDKLANAYNDPALMRVKYSERSDSHRSPLLHSSE
;
A
#
# COMPACT_ATOMS: atom_id res chain seq x y z
N MET A 1 -5.45 9.49 -26.39
CA MET A 1 -4.95 9.72 -27.78
C MET A 1 -5.99 9.44 -28.85
N HIS A 2 -6.75 8.33 -28.81
CA HIS A 2 -7.70 7.99 -29.88
C HIS A 2 -8.84 9.01 -30.06
N ILE A 3 -9.37 9.56 -28.95
CA ILE A 3 -10.42 10.60 -29.00
C ILE A 3 -9.93 11.88 -29.69
N ILE A 4 -8.69 12.30 -29.42
CA ILE A 4 -8.07 13.48 -30.06
C ILE A 4 -7.88 13.22 -31.56
N ALA A 5 -7.48 12.00 -31.93
CA ALA A 5 -7.30 11.61 -33.33
C ALA A 5 -8.64 11.64 -34.12
N ILE A 6 -9.73 11.15 -33.52
CA ILE A 6 -11.09 11.24 -34.10
C ILE A 6 -11.44 12.71 -34.39
N GLY A 7 -11.23 13.60 -33.41
CA GLY A 7 -11.46 15.03 -33.58
C GLY A 7 -10.62 15.67 -34.70
N LEU A 8 -9.34 15.31 -34.77
CA LEU A 8 -8.43 15.83 -35.80
C LEU A 8 -8.80 15.35 -37.21
N PHE A 9 -9.16 14.08 -37.38
CA PHE A 9 -9.56 13.54 -38.69
C PHE A 9 -10.92 14.05 -39.15
N GLY A 10 -11.83 14.33 -38.22
CA GLY A 10 -13.10 15.02 -38.50
C GLY A 10 -12.88 16.43 -39.04
N LEU A 11 -12.01 17.22 -38.39
CA LEU A 11 -11.67 18.58 -38.83
C LEU A 11 -10.96 18.60 -40.19
N LYS A 12 -10.13 17.60 -40.48
CA LYS A 12 -9.35 17.50 -41.72
C LYS A 12 -10.11 16.90 -42.91
N LYS A 13 -11.44 16.73 -42.80
CA LYS A 13 -12.34 16.16 -43.82
C LYS A 13 -11.92 14.76 -44.32
N LEU A 14 -11.38 13.93 -43.43
CA LEU A 14 -11.08 12.51 -43.69
C LEU A 14 -12.02 11.61 -42.86
N PRO A 15 -13.34 11.62 -43.13
CA PRO A 15 -14.34 10.97 -42.28
C PRO A 15 -14.20 9.44 -42.23
N LEU A 16 -13.67 8.83 -43.31
CA LEU A 16 -13.38 7.40 -43.37
C LEU A 16 -12.38 6.97 -42.28
N ALA A 17 -11.33 7.76 -42.05
CA ALA A 17 -10.34 7.48 -41.00
C ALA A 17 -10.95 7.64 -39.60
N SER A 18 -11.83 8.62 -39.41
CA SER A 18 -12.51 8.85 -38.14
C SER A 18 -13.42 7.69 -37.74
N ILE A 19 -14.19 7.14 -38.70
CA ILE A 19 -15.10 6.01 -38.45
C ILE A 19 -14.30 4.75 -38.12
N LEU A 20 -13.19 4.51 -38.83
CA LEU A 20 -12.34 3.34 -38.59
C LEU A 20 -11.66 3.35 -37.21
N ILE A 21 -11.46 4.55 -36.61
CA ILE A 21 -10.84 4.70 -35.29
C ILE A 21 -11.86 4.55 -34.16
N LEU A 22 -13.16 4.70 -34.41
CA LEU A 22 -14.20 4.62 -33.39
C LEU A 22 -14.26 3.28 -32.61
N PRO A 23 -13.99 2.11 -33.20
CA PRO A 23 -13.95 0.84 -32.46
C PRO A 23 -12.79 0.74 -31.45
N LEU A 24 -11.68 1.44 -31.69
CA LEU A 24 -10.49 1.36 -30.83
C LEU A 24 -10.74 1.83 -29.38
N PRO A 25 -11.36 3.01 -29.11
CA PRO A 25 -11.67 3.41 -27.74
C PRO A 25 -12.65 2.44 -27.06
N ILE A 26 -13.60 1.83 -27.80
CA ILE A 26 -14.52 0.83 -27.25
C ILE A 26 -13.74 -0.40 -26.78
N LEU A 27 -12.87 -0.94 -27.63
CA LEU A 27 -12.01 -2.07 -27.28
C LEU A 27 -11.09 -1.75 -26.11
N THR A 28 -10.55 -0.53 -26.07
CA THR A 28 -9.68 -0.06 -24.96
C THR A 28 -10.43 -0.06 -23.63
N LEU A 29 -11.68 0.41 -23.60
CA LEU A 29 -12.50 0.41 -22.38
C LEU A 29 -12.86 -1.00 -21.94
N LEU A 30 -13.27 -1.87 -22.88
CA LEU A 30 -13.55 -3.28 -22.59
C LEU A 30 -12.32 -4.00 -22.03
N PHE A 31 -11.15 -3.75 -22.63
CA PHE A 31 -9.90 -4.31 -22.15
C PHE A 31 -9.55 -3.80 -20.75
N ASN A 32 -9.73 -2.49 -20.49
CA ASN A 32 -9.52 -1.93 -19.16
C ASN A 32 -10.47 -2.57 -18.13
N GLU A 33 -11.75 -2.71 -18.43
CA GLU A 33 -12.70 -3.39 -17.54
C GLU A 33 -12.32 -4.85 -17.28
N TYR A 34 -11.90 -5.56 -18.33
CA TYR A 34 -11.44 -6.94 -18.21
C TYR A 34 -10.22 -7.01 -17.28
N CYS A 35 -9.22 -6.16 -17.51
CA CYS A 35 -8.03 -6.09 -16.68
C CYS A 35 -8.35 -5.74 -15.22
N GLN A 36 -9.26 -4.79 -14.99
CA GLN A 36 -9.71 -4.45 -13.66
C GLN A 36 -10.40 -5.64 -12.99
N LYS A 37 -11.38 -6.28 -13.63
CA LYS A 37 -12.10 -7.41 -13.02
C LYS A 37 -11.18 -8.61 -12.76
N ARG A 38 -10.23 -8.88 -13.66
CA ARG A 38 -9.33 -10.04 -13.58
C ARG A 38 -8.15 -9.83 -12.62
N PHE A 39 -7.46 -8.71 -12.72
CA PHE A 39 -6.15 -8.53 -12.08
C PHE A 39 -6.17 -7.58 -10.90
N PHE A 40 -7.06 -6.58 -10.88
CA PHE A 40 -7.12 -5.62 -9.77
C PHE A 40 -7.40 -6.28 -8.40
N PRO A 41 -8.28 -7.31 -8.27
CA PRO A 41 -8.52 -7.96 -6.99
C PRO A 41 -7.27 -8.57 -6.36
N ILE A 42 -6.29 -9.01 -7.18
CA ILE A 42 -5.03 -9.60 -6.72
C ILE A 42 -4.17 -8.59 -5.96
N PHE A 43 -4.24 -7.31 -6.34
CA PHE A 43 -3.48 -6.24 -5.69
C PHE A 43 -4.24 -5.61 -4.52
N LYS A 44 -5.57 -5.61 -4.58
CA LYS A 44 -6.41 -4.98 -3.55
C LYS A 44 -6.61 -5.89 -2.34
N ASN A 45 -6.79 -7.18 -2.57
CA ASN A 45 -7.14 -8.14 -1.53
C ASN A 45 -6.12 -9.28 -1.47
N TYR A 46 -5.93 -9.83 -0.28
CA TYR A 46 -5.12 -11.02 -0.09
C TYR A 46 -5.98 -12.28 -0.27
N SER A 47 -5.51 -13.24 -1.07
CA SER A 47 -6.18 -14.53 -1.23
C SER A 47 -6.06 -15.35 0.06
N ALA A 48 -7.21 -15.85 0.56
CA ALA A 48 -7.25 -16.69 1.75
C ALA A 48 -6.39 -17.96 1.60
N GLU A 49 -6.33 -18.55 0.41
CA GLU A 49 -5.49 -19.72 0.15
C GLU A 49 -3.99 -19.42 0.40
N CYS A 50 -3.51 -18.27 -0.09
CA CYS A 50 -2.13 -17.84 0.10
C CYS A 50 -1.82 -17.59 1.58
N LEU A 51 -2.74 -16.92 2.29
CA LEU A 51 -2.61 -16.66 3.71
C LEU A 51 -2.62 -17.94 4.55
N ILE A 52 -3.54 -18.88 4.29
CA ILE A 52 -3.62 -20.16 5.00
C ILE A 52 -2.36 -20.99 4.75
N LYS A 53 -1.88 -21.04 3.51
CA LYS A 53 -0.66 -21.77 3.17
C LYS A 53 0.56 -21.19 3.87
N LYS A 54 0.68 -19.85 3.90
CA LYS A 54 1.74 -19.15 4.61
C LYS A 54 1.66 -19.42 6.12
N ASP A 55 0.48 -19.28 6.73
CA ASP A 55 0.28 -19.51 8.16
C ASP A 55 0.67 -20.93 8.58
N ARG A 56 0.27 -21.94 7.79
CA ARG A 56 0.71 -23.34 8.02
C ARG A 56 2.21 -23.53 7.86
N ALA A 57 2.86 -22.80 6.96
CA ALA A 57 4.31 -22.87 6.79
C ALA A 57 5.03 -22.24 7.98
N ASP A 58 4.60 -21.05 8.40
CA ASP A 58 5.14 -20.32 9.56
C ASP A 58 4.99 -21.14 10.86
N GLN A 59 3.89 -21.88 11.04
CA GLN A 59 3.69 -22.78 12.19
C GLN A 59 4.72 -23.90 12.30
N ASN A 60 5.29 -24.34 11.16
CA ASN A 60 6.33 -25.36 11.16
C ASN A 60 7.72 -24.78 11.48
N GLU A 61 7.86 -23.45 11.56
CA GLU A 61 9.10 -22.80 11.96
C GLU A 61 9.25 -22.79 13.48
N HIS A 62 10.47 -23.07 13.97
CA HIS A 62 10.72 -23.20 15.41
C HIS A 62 10.67 -21.85 16.17
N ASN A 63 10.56 -20.71 15.47
CA ASN A 63 10.75 -19.38 16.04
C ASN A 63 9.45 -18.61 16.35
N MET A 64 8.34 -19.31 16.52
CA MET A 64 7.04 -18.66 16.67
C MET A 64 6.93 -17.84 17.97
N SER A 65 7.62 -18.22 19.05
CA SER A 65 7.64 -17.46 20.31
C SER A 65 8.29 -16.08 20.16
N GLU A 66 9.45 -15.99 19.52
CA GLU A 66 10.14 -14.70 19.28
C GLU A 66 9.31 -13.79 18.37
N PHE A 67 8.58 -14.37 17.40
CA PHE A 67 7.66 -13.63 16.55
C PHE A 67 6.54 -12.97 17.37
N TYR A 68 5.91 -13.70 18.31
CA TYR A 68 4.87 -13.13 19.16
C TYR A 68 5.37 -12.02 20.09
N ASP A 69 6.57 -12.18 20.65
CA ASP A 69 7.20 -11.15 21.48
C ASP A 69 7.49 -9.86 20.70
N LYS A 70 7.94 -9.99 19.44
CA LYS A 70 8.10 -8.85 18.51
C LYS A 70 6.77 -8.23 18.15
N LEU A 71 5.76 -9.04 17.84
CA LEU A 71 4.41 -8.58 17.47
C LEU A 71 3.78 -7.74 18.58
N ALA A 72 3.91 -8.16 19.84
CA ALA A 72 3.40 -7.44 21.00
C ALA A 72 3.96 -6.02 21.15
N ASN A 73 5.14 -5.76 20.59
CA ASN A 73 5.82 -4.47 20.69
C ASN A 73 5.91 -3.69 19.36
N ALA A 74 5.46 -4.26 18.24
CA ALA A 74 5.66 -3.71 16.89
C ALA A 74 4.98 -2.36 16.64
N TYR A 75 3.86 -2.10 17.33
CA TYR A 75 3.06 -0.88 17.19
C TYR A 75 3.13 0.03 18.42
N ASN A 76 4.09 -0.19 19.32
CA ASN A 76 4.32 0.72 20.43
C ASN A 76 4.75 2.08 19.91
N ASP A 77 4.12 3.14 20.42
CA ASP A 77 4.47 4.51 20.05
C ASP A 77 5.96 4.77 20.38
N PRO A 78 6.78 5.22 19.42
CA PRO A 78 8.17 5.58 19.66
C PRO A 78 8.35 6.59 20.81
N ALA A 79 7.36 7.46 21.06
CA ALA A 79 7.38 8.41 22.17
C ALA A 79 7.11 7.76 23.54
N LEU A 80 6.45 6.61 23.58
CA LEU A 80 6.22 5.82 24.80
C LEU A 80 7.34 4.81 25.06
N MET A 81 8.22 4.58 24.08
CA MET A 81 9.42 3.77 24.29
C MET A 81 10.33 4.48 25.28
N ARG A 82 10.76 3.73 26.32
CA ARG A 82 11.72 4.21 27.30
C ARG A 82 12.99 4.59 26.55
N VAL A 83 13.25 5.88 26.36
CA VAL A 83 14.51 6.38 25.81
C VAL A 83 15.60 5.82 26.73
N LYS A 84 16.36 4.85 26.23
CA LYS A 84 17.61 4.43 26.86
C LYS A 84 18.56 5.60 26.66
N TYR A 85 18.41 6.65 27.48
CA TYR A 85 19.49 7.58 27.70
C TYR A 85 20.65 6.70 28.13
N SER A 86 21.71 6.61 27.31
CA SER A 86 22.97 6.17 27.86
C SER A 86 23.22 7.11 29.04
N GLU A 87 23.50 6.55 30.22
CA GLU A 87 23.82 7.33 31.41
C GLU A 87 25.00 8.25 31.06
N ARG A 88 24.70 9.47 30.62
CA ARG A 88 25.64 10.57 30.57
C ARG A 88 25.76 11.02 32.03
N SER A 89 26.87 10.63 32.64
CA SER A 89 27.23 10.85 34.04
C SER A 89 27.48 12.33 34.37
N ASP A 90 26.57 13.24 34.04
CA ASP A 90 26.72 14.68 34.28
C ASP A 90 25.62 15.21 35.24
N SER A 91 25.78 14.86 36.52
CA SER A 91 25.66 15.68 37.74
C SER A 91 24.68 16.88 37.86
N HIS A 92 23.43 16.85 37.42
CA HIS A 92 22.43 17.83 37.92
C HIS A 92 21.02 17.23 38.10
N ARG A 93 20.77 16.62 39.28
CA ARG A 93 19.44 16.22 39.76
C ARG A 93 18.87 17.32 40.66
N SER A 94 18.10 18.24 40.09
CA SER A 94 17.22 19.12 40.87
C SER A 94 15.84 19.16 40.20
N PRO A 95 14.75 18.78 40.90
CA PRO A 95 13.40 18.87 40.37
C PRO A 95 12.93 20.33 40.28
N LEU A 96 12.25 20.68 39.18
CA LEU A 96 11.81 22.03 38.82
C LEU A 96 10.50 22.50 39.50
N LEU A 97 9.95 21.72 40.43
CA LEU A 97 8.71 22.04 41.12
C LEU A 97 8.99 22.21 42.61
N HIS A 98 9.03 23.46 43.05
CA HIS A 98 8.96 23.80 44.46
C HIS A 98 7.49 23.78 44.88
N SER A 99 7.13 22.93 45.85
CA SER A 99 5.80 22.99 46.47
C SER A 99 5.68 24.32 47.20
N SER A 100 4.73 25.16 46.81
CA SER A 100 4.23 26.28 47.61
C SER A 100 3.18 25.76 48.60
N GLU A 101 3.27 26.25 49.84
CA GLU A 101 2.48 25.92 51.05
C GLU A 101 1.01 25.51 50.84
#